data_AF-A0A2W7QQM5-F1
#
_entry.id   AF-A0A2W7QQM5-F1
#
_cell.length_a   1.000
_cell.length_b   1.000
_cell.length_c   1.000
_cell.angle_alpha   90.00
_cell.angle_beta   90.00
_cell.angle_gamma   90.00
#
_symmetry.space_group_name_H-M   'P 1'
#
loop_
_entity.id
_entity.type
_entity.pdbx_description
1 polymer ?
#
loop_
_entity_poly.entity_id
_entity_poly.type
_entity_poly.pdbx_seq_one_letter_code
_entity_poly.pdbx_strand_id
1 'polypeptide(L)'
;MIFLLLGAFQMDSFAQYRVIVSSDFPPIPVTNSDPDDVQSMVRFLLYTNELEVEALIASAGTFNMVANKGNILNVLDQYDLVDETLRKKDSMFPTADFLRSVTFEGLGNNHHIEIKWGCGKQLWSDIIGPGKNSEASDVIIAIADKPDPRPVYIGVWGGAREVAQAIWQVQNSRTKEELEVFLDKIRIFLIGCQDASHSWLMDNYPNLYIIESKTTYQGMFGVGTQEWAETNIIKDHGPLGAIYPPKAMAGSGVIEGDSPSFLYLLSANRGLNDPEDPTQESWGGQYVRNGDTNHFIDGPGPISISKWKNAFQLDFQKRADWMLP
;
A
#
# COMPACT_ATOMS: atom_id res chain seq x y z
N MET A 1 21.70 31.14 44.27
CA MET A 1 20.85 31.43 43.10
C MET A 1 21.19 30.37 42.06
N ILE A 2 20.45 29.26 42.07
CA ILE A 2 20.69 28.10 41.20
C ILE A 2 19.83 28.32 39.95
N PHE A 3 20.48 28.53 38.80
CA PHE A 3 19.80 28.54 37.51
C PHE A 3 19.57 27.10 37.08
N LEU A 4 18.30 26.67 37.12
CA LEU A 4 17.82 25.46 36.47
C LEU A 4 17.72 25.75 34.95
N LEU A 5 18.62 25.14 34.18
CA LEU A 5 18.48 25.00 32.74
C LEU A 5 17.32 24.01 32.48
N LEU A 6 16.15 24.56 32.17
CA LEU A 6 15.06 23.81 31.54
C LEU A 6 15.48 23.54 30.09
N GLY A 7 16.05 22.37 29.84
CA GLY A 7 16.17 21.85 28.48
C GLY A 7 14.77 21.59 27.94
N ALA A 8 14.38 22.34 26.92
CA ALA A 8 13.22 21.99 26.12
C ALA A 8 13.52 20.64 25.44
N PHE A 9 12.79 19.60 25.84
CA PHE A 9 12.68 18.41 25.01
C PHE A 9 11.95 18.85 23.73
N GLN A 10 12.69 19.05 22.65
CA GLN A 10 12.12 18.88 21.32
C GLN A 10 11.64 17.42 21.28
N MET A 11 10.33 17.21 21.34
CA MET A 11 9.78 16.00 20.77
C MET A 11 10.12 16.08 19.29
N ASP A 12 11.17 15.36 18.88
CA ASP A 12 11.36 15.04 17.48
C ASP A 12 10.04 14.41 17.03
N SER A 13 9.28 15.12 16.20
CA SER A 13 8.15 14.51 15.52
C SER A 13 8.72 13.33 14.77
N PHE A 14 8.34 12.10 15.13
CA PHE A 14 8.66 10.94 14.32
C PHE A 14 8.22 11.26 12.89
N ALA A 15 9.18 11.38 11.97
CA ALA A 15 8.87 11.69 10.58
C ALA A 15 8.08 10.50 10.02
N GLN A 16 6.82 10.74 9.63
CA GLN A 16 5.97 9.70 9.07
C GLN A 16 6.61 9.09 7.82
N TYR A 17 6.37 7.81 7.57
CA TYR A 17 6.81 7.18 6.33
C TYR A 17 6.01 7.72 5.15
N ARG A 18 6.72 8.13 4.09
CA ARG A 18 6.13 8.56 2.82
C ARG A 18 5.61 7.32 2.09
N VAL A 19 4.31 7.29 1.80
CA VAL A 19 3.66 6.11 1.22
C VAL A 19 2.93 6.42 -0.09
N ILE A 20 3.06 5.50 -1.02
CA ILE A 20 2.20 5.38 -2.21
C ILE A 20 1.47 4.05 -2.08
N VAL A 21 0.15 4.06 -2.26
CA VAL A 21 -0.66 2.85 -2.41
C VAL A 21 -1.08 2.74 -3.87
N SER A 22 -0.73 1.64 -4.54
CA SER A 22 -1.18 1.31 -5.89
C SER A 22 -2.08 0.09 -5.83
N SER A 23 -3.36 0.27 -6.13
CA SER A 23 -4.40 -0.76 -5.96
C SER A 23 -5.26 -0.89 -7.20
N ASP A 24 -5.66 -2.12 -7.53
CA ASP A 24 -6.71 -2.43 -8.51
C ASP A 24 -8.11 -2.29 -7.94
N PHE A 25 -8.29 -1.22 -7.15
CA PHE A 25 -9.46 -0.93 -6.35
C PHE A 25 -10.76 -1.04 -7.17
N PRO A 26 -11.69 -1.93 -6.78
CA PRO A 26 -12.90 -2.17 -7.53
C PRO A 26 -13.96 -1.08 -7.30
N PRO A 27 -15.00 -1.02 -8.16
CA PRO A 27 -16.20 -0.27 -7.83
C PRO A 27 -16.87 -0.84 -6.56
N ILE A 28 -17.65 0.00 -5.87
CA ILE A 28 -18.46 -0.40 -4.71
C ILE A 28 -19.95 -0.32 -5.12
N PRO A 29 -20.76 -1.39 -4.99
CA PRO A 29 -20.39 -2.73 -4.53
C PRO A 29 -19.48 -3.47 -5.52
N VAL A 30 -18.66 -4.40 -5.01
CA VAL A 30 -17.64 -5.10 -5.79
C VAL A 30 -18.26 -5.98 -6.87
N THR A 31 -17.83 -5.76 -8.11
CA THR A 31 -18.17 -6.58 -9.27
C THR A 31 -16.91 -6.86 -10.08
N ASN A 32 -16.69 -8.12 -10.45
CA ASN A 32 -15.56 -8.54 -11.29
C ASN A 32 -14.17 -8.12 -10.77
N SER A 33 -13.98 -8.13 -9.44
CA SER A 33 -12.68 -8.05 -8.76
C SER A 33 -12.73 -8.81 -7.44
N ASP A 34 -11.60 -8.87 -6.72
CA ASP A 34 -11.55 -9.33 -5.34
C ASP A 34 -12.04 -8.22 -4.38
N PRO A 35 -12.91 -8.52 -3.40
CA PRO A 35 -13.31 -7.52 -2.39
C PRO A 35 -12.24 -7.14 -1.36
N ASP A 36 -11.09 -7.80 -1.31
CA ASP A 36 -10.09 -7.54 -0.27
C ASP A 36 -9.39 -6.18 -0.42
N ASP A 37 -9.20 -5.62 -1.62
CA ASP A 37 -8.77 -4.23 -1.80
C ASP A 37 -9.68 -3.23 -1.05
N VAL A 38 -11.00 -3.47 -1.02
CA VAL A 38 -11.94 -2.64 -0.25
C VAL A 38 -11.69 -2.78 1.24
N GLN A 39 -11.44 -4.00 1.71
CA GLN A 39 -11.10 -4.24 3.12
C GLN A 39 -9.77 -3.56 3.48
N SER A 40 -8.73 -3.74 2.67
CA SER A 40 -7.39 -3.17 2.83
C SER A 40 -7.43 -1.64 2.82
N MET A 41 -8.19 -1.02 1.91
CA MET A 41 -8.34 0.44 1.82
C MET A 41 -9.08 1.02 3.02
N VAL A 42 -10.17 0.39 3.47
CA VAL A 42 -10.88 0.84 4.69
C VAL A 42 -9.94 0.84 5.88
N ARG A 43 -9.14 -0.23 6.06
CA ARG A 43 -8.10 -0.25 7.09
C ARG A 43 -7.10 0.87 6.85
N PHE A 44 -6.48 0.95 5.68
CA PHE A 44 -5.46 1.95 5.37
C PHE A 44 -5.91 3.39 5.67
N LEU A 45 -7.11 3.78 5.25
CA LEU A 45 -7.69 5.11 5.48
C LEU A 45 -7.77 5.45 6.97
N LEU A 46 -8.12 4.47 7.80
CA LEU A 46 -8.15 4.61 9.24
C LEU A 46 -6.77 4.69 9.90
N TYR A 47 -5.68 4.54 9.14
CA TYR A 47 -4.28 4.69 9.60
C TYR A 47 -3.54 5.86 8.94
N THR A 48 -4.21 6.67 8.13
CA THR A 48 -3.57 7.79 7.41
C THR A 48 -3.06 8.91 8.30
N ASN A 49 -3.40 8.94 9.60
CA ASN A 49 -2.74 9.82 10.58
C ASN A 49 -1.34 9.36 11.00
N GLU A 50 -0.92 8.15 10.64
CA GLU A 50 0.41 7.59 10.96
C GLU A 50 1.35 7.53 9.74
N LEU A 51 0.85 7.85 8.55
CA LEU A 51 1.56 7.71 7.28
C LEU A 51 1.42 9.01 6.47
N GLU A 52 2.48 9.40 5.78
CA GLU A 52 2.44 10.54 4.87
C GLU A 52 2.02 10.06 3.48
N VAL A 53 0.73 10.16 3.18
CA VAL A 53 0.16 9.70 1.91
C VAL A 53 0.58 10.64 0.78
N GLU A 54 1.47 10.16 -0.08
CA GLU A 54 1.99 10.88 -1.24
C GLU A 54 1.18 10.61 -2.51
N ALA A 55 0.61 9.40 -2.63
CA ALA A 55 -0.31 9.05 -3.71
C ALA A 55 -1.21 7.85 -3.38
N LEU A 56 -2.44 7.92 -3.89
CA LEU A 56 -3.34 6.79 -4.08
C LEU A 56 -3.48 6.54 -5.59
N ILE A 57 -3.00 5.40 -6.07
CA ILE A 57 -2.95 5.07 -7.49
C ILE A 57 -3.97 3.98 -7.77
N ALA A 58 -4.85 4.23 -8.74
CA ALA A 58 -5.65 3.17 -9.35
C ALA A 58 -4.80 2.46 -10.41
N SER A 59 -4.35 1.26 -10.12
CA SER A 59 -3.63 0.37 -11.06
C SER A 59 -4.56 -0.70 -11.63
N ALA A 60 -4.08 -1.45 -12.61
CA ALA A 60 -4.78 -2.62 -13.11
C ALA A 60 -4.44 -3.87 -12.30
N GLY A 61 -5.43 -4.75 -12.12
CA GLY A 61 -5.27 -6.02 -11.44
C GLY A 61 -6.54 -6.88 -11.53
N THR A 62 -6.44 -8.10 -10.98
CA THR A 62 -7.52 -9.10 -10.90
C THR A 62 -8.27 -9.33 -12.24
N PHE A 63 -9.57 -9.66 -12.24
CA PHE A 63 -10.25 -10.28 -13.38
C PHE A 63 -10.36 -9.39 -14.63
N ASN A 64 -10.54 -8.08 -14.45
CA ASN A 64 -10.76 -7.14 -15.55
C ASN A 64 -9.50 -6.37 -15.96
N MET A 65 -8.48 -6.33 -15.11
CA MET A 65 -7.25 -5.52 -15.30
C MET A 65 -7.56 -4.07 -15.69
N VAL A 66 -8.56 -3.47 -15.02
CA VAL A 66 -9.00 -2.09 -15.25
C VAL A 66 -8.33 -1.17 -14.22
N ALA A 67 -7.86 -0.02 -14.67
CA ALA A 67 -7.41 1.07 -13.80
C ALA A 67 -8.45 2.20 -13.88
N ASN A 68 -9.12 2.52 -12.78
CA ASN A 68 -10.09 3.60 -12.73
C ASN A 68 -10.05 4.31 -11.39
N LYS A 69 -9.48 5.53 -11.35
CA LYS A 69 -9.36 6.29 -10.11
C LYS A 69 -10.70 6.74 -9.54
N GLY A 70 -11.74 6.80 -10.36
CA GLY A 70 -13.12 7.05 -9.92
C GLY A 70 -13.58 6.07 -8.83
N ASN A 71 -13.10 4.83 -8.84
CA ASN A 71 -13.41 3.87 -7.79
C ASN A 71 -12.79 4.28 -6.43
N ILE A 72 -11.54 4.73 -6.43
CA ILE A 72 -10.86 5.25 -5.24
C ILE A 72 -11.55 6.54 -4.76
N LEU A 73 -11.90 7.44 -5.68
CA LEU A 73 -12.63 8.67 -5.33
C LEU A 73 -13.97 8.37 -4.63
N ASN A 74 -14.70 7.32 -5.06
CA ASN A 74 -15.96 6.92 -4.42
C ASN A 74 -15.78 6.44 -2.97
N VAL A 75 -14.67 5.76 -2.63
CA VAL A 75 -14.39 5.41 -1.22
C VAL A 75 -13.94 6.63 -0.42
N LEU A 76 -13.23 7.58 -1.04
CA LEU A 76 -12.90 8.85 -0.40
C LEU A 76 -14.13 9.70 -0.09
N ASP A 77 -15.21 9.58 -0.88
CA ASP A 77 -16.51 10.20 -0.52
C ASP A 77 -17.11 9.61 0.75
N GLN A 78 -16.83 8.33 1.07
CA GLN A 78 -17.22 7.73 2.35
C GLN A 78 -16.31 8.18 3.49
N TYR A 79 -15.01 8.35 3.22
CA TYR A 79 -14.06 8.90 4.19
C TYR A 79 -14.41 10.34 4.58
N ASP A 80 -14.81 11.17 3.62
CA ASP A 80 -15.20 12.58 3.82
C ASP A 80 -16.31 12.74 4.88
N LEU A 81 -17.23 11.77 4.96
CA LEU A 81 -18.30 11.76 5.95
C LEU A 81 -17.80 11.62 7.41
N VAL A 82 -16.55 11.18 7.62
CA VAL A 82 -15.95 10.97 8.95
C VAL A 82 -14.62 11.65 9.16
N ASP A 83 -14.03 12.28 8.15
CA ASP A 83 -12.67 12.80 8.24
C ASP A 83 -12.52 13.89 9.31
N GLU A 84 -13.54 14.72 9.52
CA GLU A 84 -13.60 15.71 10.60
C GLU A 84 -13.68 15.05 11.98
N THR A 85 -14.43 13.95 12.09
CA THR A 85 -14.53 13.17 13.33
C THR A 85 -13.20 12.52 13.65
N LEU A 86 -12.54 11.93 12.66
CA LEU A 86 -11.19 11.36 12.78
C LEU A 86 -10.17 12.43 13.18
N ARG A 87 -10.21 13.60 12.55
CA ARG A 87 -9.33 14.75 12.90
C ARG A 87 -9.53 15.28 14.31
N LYS A 88 -10.72 15.10 14.91
CA LYS A 88 -10.95 15.41 16.34
C LYS A 88 -10.29 14.38 17.27
N LYS A 89 -10.11 13.14 16.83
CA LYS A 89 -9.37 12.11 17.58
C LYS A 89 -7.86 12.31 17.43
N ASP A 90 -7.41 12.63 16.22
CA ASP A 90 -6.01 12.96 15.92
C ASP A 90 -5.93 13.95 14.74
N SER A 91 -5.38 15.13 14.97
CA SER A 91 -5.27 16.19 13.96
C SER A 91 -4.39 15.83 12.76
N MET A 92 -3.60 14.76 12.84
CA MET A 92 -2.74 14.29 11.75
C MET A 92 -3.50 13.55 10.64
N PHE A 93 -4.78 13.21 10.81
CA PHE A 93 -5.57 12.67 9.71
C PHE A 93 -5.67 13.69 8.55
N PRO A 94 -5.45 13.25 7.30
CA PRO A 94 -5.64 14.11 6.14
C PRO A 94 -7.12 14.48 5.93
N THR A 95 -7.35 15.49 5.09
CA THR A 95 -8.70 15.74 4.55
C THR A 95 -9.00 14.82 3.39
N ALA A 96 -10.27 14.51 3.17
CA ALA A 96 -10.70 13.80 1.96
C ALA A 96 -10.26 14.57 0.71
N ASP A 97 -10.38 15.90 0.70
CA ASP A 97 -9.89 16.76 -0.38
C ASP A 97 -8.39 16.62 -0.64
N PHE A 98 -7.57 16.51 0.41
CA PHE A 98 -6.16 16.22 0.25
C PHE A 98 -5.95 14.85 -0.41
N LEU A 99 -6.60 13.80 0.10
CA LEU A 99 -6.46 12.45 -0.46
C LEU A 99 -6.92 12.40 -1.93
N ARG A 100 -8.00 13.09 -2.29
CA ARG A 100 -8.45 13.23 -3.69
C ARG A 100 -7.41 13.94 -4.55
N SER A 101 -6.75 14.98 -4.02
CA SER A 101 -5.72 15.72 -4.75
C SER A 101 -4.45 14.90 -5.03
N VAL A 102 -4.22 13.84 -4.26
CA VAL A 102 -3.13 12.88 -4.47
C VAL A 102 -3.63 11.55 -5.01
N THR A 103 -4.80 11.52 -5.66
CA THR A 103 -5.35 10.31 -6.29
C THR A 103 -5.14 10.34 -7.81
N PHE A 104 -4.47 9.32 -8.34
CA PHE A 104 -3.98 9.28 -9.72
C PHE A 104 -4.36 7.99 -10.45
N GLU A 105 -4.47 8.06 -11.77
CA GLU A 105 -4.89 6.94 -12.62
C GLU A 105 -3.72 6.30 -13.37
N GLY A 106 -3.60 4.98 -13.23
CA GLY A 106 -2.73 4.13 -14.04
C GLY A 106 -3.38 3.73 -15.37
N LEU A 107 -2.74 2.84 -16.12
CA LEU A 107 -3.32 2.25 -17.32
C LEU A 107 -3.74 0.79 -17.11
N GLY A 108 -4.82 0.40 -17.78
CA GLY A 108 -5.36 -0.96 -17.77
C GLY A 108 -6.00 -1.31 -19.11
N ASN A 109 -6.78 -2.39 -19.14
CA ASN A 109 -7.50 -2.86 -20.31
C ASN A 109 -8.48 -1.81 -20.86
N ASN A 110 -9.09 -1.00 -19.99
CA ASN A 110 -9.93 0.14 -20.36
C ASN A 110 -9.16 1.28 -21.05
N HIS A 111 -7.84 1.24 -21.02
CA HIS A 111 -6.93 2.17 -21.67
C HIS A 111 -6.16 1.55 -22.83
N HIS A 112 -6.65 0.41 -23.36
CA HIS A 112 -6.01 -0.32 -24.46
C HIS A 112 -4.61 -0.86 -24.15
N ILE A 113 -4.26 -1.03 -22.87
CA ILE A 113 -3.12 -1.83 -22.45
C ILE A 113 -3.65 -3.23 -22.17
N GLU A 114 -3.41 -4.20 -23.05
CA GLU A 114 -3.90 -5.59 -22.88
C GLU A 114 -3.11 -6.33 -21.81
N ILE A 115 -3.45 -6.11 -20.54
CA ILE A 115 -2.83 -6.76 -19.40
C ILE A 115 -3.57 -8.06 -19.08
N LYS A 116 -2.80 -9.10 -18.77
CA LYS A 116 -3.23 -10.43 -18.35
C LYS A 116 -2.78 -10.64 -16.92
N TRP A 117 -3.70 -11.13 -16.10
CA TRP A 117 -3.45 -11.37 -14.70
C TRP A 117 -2.42 -12.49 -14.48
N GLY A 118 -1.37 -12.16 -13.71
CA GLY A 118 -0.32 -13.06 -13.26
C GLY A 118 1.01 -12.96 -13.99
N CYS A 119 2.08 -13.39 -13.31
CA CYS A 119 3.43 -13.52 -13.87
C CYS A 119 3.46 -14.47 -15.09
N GLY A 120 4.32 -14.14 -16.06
CA GLY A 120 4.64 -15.03 -17.19
C GLY A 120 3.47 -15.30 -18.15
N LYS A 121 2.38 -14.53 -18.07
CA LYS A 121 1.22 -14.65 -18.99
C LYS A 121 1.37 -13.85 -20.28
N GLN A 122 2.30 -12.90 -20.31
CA GLN A 122 2.67 -12.11 -21.47
C GLN A 122 4.09 -11.55 -21.30
N LEU A 123 4.61 -10.86 -22.31
CA LEU A 123 5.87 -10.16 -22.20
C LEU A 123 5.64 -8.84 -21.44
N TRP A 124 6.58 -8.47 -20.57
CA TRP A 124 6.54 -7.17 -19.89
C TRP A 124 6.45 -6.01 -20.90
N SER A 125 7.11 -6.15 -22.04
CA SER A 125 7.15 -5.13 -23.10
C SER A 125 5.79 -4.90 -23.76
N ASP A 126 4.81 -5.76 -23.53
CA ASP A 126 3.44 -5.57 -24.00
C ASP A 126 2.72 -4.49 -23.15
N ILE A 127 3.13 -4.27 -21.90
CA ILE A 127 2.39 -3.43 -20.92
C ILE A 127 3.18 -2.24 -20.35
N ILE A 128 4.51 -2.25 -20.49
CA ILE A 128 5.38 -1.08 -20.27
C ILE A 128 6.16 -0.74 -21.54
N GLY A 129 6.66 0.49 -21.66
CA GLY A 129 7.44 0.97 -22.80
C GLY A 129 6.96 2.29 -23.44
N PRO A 130 7.38 2.58 -24.68
CA PRO A 130 7.01 3.82 -25.37
C PRO A 130 5.50 3.96 -25.55
N GLY A 131 4.98 5.19 -25.35
CA GLY A 131 3.55 5.48 -25.51
C GLY A 131 2.66 4.93 -24.39
N LYS A 132 3.26 4.40 -23.32
CA LYS A 132 2.56 3.82 -22.18
C LYS A 132 2.85 4.62 -20.91
N ASN A 133 3.02 5.93 -20.96
CA ASN A 133 3.06 6.71 -19.73
C ASN A 133 1.65 6.90 -19.17
N SER A 134 1.51 6.99 -17.87
CA SER A 134 0.25 7.24 -17.15
C SER A 134 0.43 8.42 -16.18
N GLU A 135 -0.69 8.99 -15.73
CA GLU A 135 -0.69 9.95 -14.64
C GLU A 135 0.05 9.37 -13.42
N ALA A 136 -0.25 8.11 -13.07
CA ALA A 136 0.39 7.37 -11.98
C ALA A 136 1.91 7.22 -12.13
N SER A 137 2.43 6.84 -13.30
CA SER A 137 3.86 6.67 -13.51
C SER A 137 4.60 8.01 -13.43
N ASP A 138 3.98 9.08 -13.92
CA ASP A 138 4.60 10.41 -13.91
C ASP A 138 4.67 10.97 -12.48
N VAL A 139 3.64 10.74 -11.65
CA VAL A 139 3.67 11.17 -10.25
C VAL A 139 4.60 10.34 -9.38
N ILE A 140 4.76 9.03 -9.65
CA ILE A 140 5.80 8.23 -8.96
C ILE A 140 7.18 8.85 -9.20
N ILE A 141 7.45 9.28 -10.44
CA ILE A 141 8.70 9.97 -10.76
C ILE A 141 8.83 11.27 -9.97
N ALA A 142 7.80 12.12 -10.02
CA ALA A 142 7.79 13.40 -9.32
C ALA A 142 7.95 13.26 -7.80
N ILE A 143 7.35 12.23 -7.18
CA ILE A 143 7.44 11.98 -5.74
C ILE A 143 8.85 11.54 -5.34
N ALA A 144 9.47 10.63 -6.09
CA ALA A 144 10.84 10.19 -5.80
C ALA A 144 11.87 11.32 -6.01
N ASP A 145 11.62 12.23 -6.96
CA ASP A 145 12.48 13.39 -7.24
C ASP A 145 12.34 14.54 -6.23
N LYS A 146 11.36 14.49 -5.31
CA LYS A 146 11.25 15.52 -4.26
C LYS A 146 12.56 15.62 -3.48
N PRO A 147 13.00 16.84 -3.10
CA PRO A 147 14.21 17.04 -2.29
C PRO A 147 13.96 16.67 -0.82
N ASP A 148 13.40 15.50 -0.58
CA ASP A 148 13.17 14.90 0.73
C ASP A 148 14.14 13.72 0.87
N PRO A 149 14.99 13.68 1.91
CA PRO A 149 15.96 12.61 2.08
C PRO A 149 15.32 11.23 2.31
N ARG A 150 14.10 11.16 2.85
CA ARG A 150 13.41 9.91 3.15
C ARG A 150 13.06 9.14 1.87
N PRO A 151 13.14 7.79 1.87
CA PRO A 151 12.60 6.99 0.78
C PRO A 151 11.07 7.11 0.73
N VAL A 152 10.49 6.70 -0.40
CA VAL A 152 9.05 6.48 -0.55
C VAL A 152 8.76 4.98 -0.62
N TYR A 153 7.82 4.52 0.20
CA TYR A 153 7.36 3.14 0.24
C TYR A 153 6.13 2.98 -0.64
N ILE A 154 6.20 2.06 -1.61
CA ILE A 154 5.14 1.80 -2.59
C ILE A 154 4.54 0.42 -2.31
N GLY A 155 3.33 0.41 -1.75
CA GLY A 155 2.53 -0.80 -1.61
C GLY A 155 1.81 -1.10 -2.93
N VAL A 156 2.11 -2.23 -3.55
CA VAL A 156 1.53 -2.66 -4.82
C VAL A 156 0.54 -3.79 -4.54
N TRP A 157 -0.74 -3.44 -4.53
CA TRP A 157 -1.88 -4.31 -4.19
C TRP A 157 -2.46 -4.99 -5.44
N GLY A 158 -2.18 -4.44 -6.63
CA GLY A 158 -2.51 -5.03 -7.93
C GLY A 158 -1.26 -5.34 -8.77
N GLY A 159 -1.30 -5.00 -10.05
CA GLY A 159 -0.14 -5.07 -10.95
C GLY A 159 0.92 -4.01 -10.68
N ALA A 160 2.21 -4.38 -10.78
CA ALA A 160 3.35 -3.48 -10.56
C ALA A 160 3.66 -2.56 -11.75
N ARG A 161 2.79 -2.55 -12.76
CA ARG A 161 3.01 -1.88 -14.03
C ARG A 161 3.36 -0.41 -13.87
N GLU A 162 2.72 0.32 -12.96
CA GLU A 162 2.92 1.77 -12.83
C GLU A 162 4.31 2.13 -12.32
N VAL A 163 4.81 1.40 -11.31
CA VAL A 163 6.17 1.58 -10.82
C VAL A 163 7.20 1.08 -11.85
N ALA A 164 6.90 0.00 -12.56
CA ALA A 164 7.76 -0.49 -13.62
C ALA A 164 7.86 0.50 -14.80
N GLN A 165 6.74 1.11 -15.19
CA GLN A 165 6.72 2.15 -16.21
C GLN A 165 7.50 3.38 -15.76
N ALA A 166 7.36 3.83 -14.50
CA ALA A 166 8.13 4.95 -13.97
C ALA A 166 9.64 4.71 -14.06
N ILE A 167 10.10 3.51 -13.65
CA ILE A 167 11.51 3.11 -13.77
C ILE A 167 11.95 3.05 -15.24
N TRP A 168 11.12 2.48 -16.12
CA TRP A 168 11.41 2.43 -17.56
C TRP A 168 11.56 3.84 -18.15
N GLN A 169 10.68 4.78 -17.79
CA GLN A 169 10.77 6.18 -18.23
C GLN A 169 12.09 6.82 -17.79
N VAL A 170 12.46 6.69 -16.52
CA VAL A 170 13.70 7.25 -15.98
C VAL A 170 14.92 6.63 -16.68
N GLN A 171 14.95 5.31 -16.84
CA GLN A 171 16.02 4.60 -17.55
C GLN A 171 16.22 5.11 -18.99
N ASN A 172 15.14 5.49 -19.68
CA ASN A 172 15.19 5.91 -21.09
C ASN A 172 15.31 7.43 -21.28
N SER A 173 15.27 8.22 -20.21
CA SER A 173 15.34 9.69 -20.28
C SER A 173 16.48 10.33 -19.49
N ARG A 174 17.12 9.57 -18.58
CA ARG A 174 18.17 10.05 -17.67
C ARG A 174 19.48 9.29 -17.83
N THR A 175 20.55 9.77 -17.22
CA THR A 175 21.81 9.02 -17.15
C THR A 175 21.69 7.81 -16.22
N LYS A 176 22.68 6.92 -16.27
CA LYS A 176 22.74 5.76 -15.36
C LYS A 176 22.83 6.20 -13.90
N GLU A 177 23.63 7.23 -13.60
CA GLU A 177 23.80 7.75 -12.25
C GLU A 177 22.49 8.33 -11.71
N GLU A 178 21.75 9.06 -12.54
CA GLU A 178 20.44 9.60 -12.19
C GLU A 178 19.39 8.50 -11.97
N LEU A 179 19.45 7.41 -12.74
CA LEU A 179 18.63 6.22 -12.52
C LEU A 179 18.95 5.55 -11.17
N GLU A 180 20.23 5.37 -10.82
CA GLU A 180 20.59 4.78 -9.53
C GLU A 180 20.12 5.64 -8.35
N VAL A 181 20.23 6.97 -8.45
CA VAL A 181 19.68 7.90 -7.44
C VAL A 181 18.16 7.77 -7.32
N PHE A 182 17.47 7.63 -8.45
CA PHE A 182 16.02 7.42 -8.48
C PHE A 182 15.61 6.08 -7.83
N LEU A 183 16.32 4.99 -8.16
CA LEU A 183 16.05 3.67 -7.58
C LEU A 183 16.32 3.63 -6.08
N ASP A 184 17.36 4.32 -5.60
CA ASP A 184 17.68 4.41 -4.17
C ASP A 184 16.57 5.10 -3.35
N LYS A 185 15.75 5.95 -3.98
CA LYS A 185 14.62 6.64 -3.33
C LYS A 185 13.38 5.77 -3.13
N ILE A 186 13.29 4.61 -3.77
CA ILE A 186 12.05 3.82 -3.81
C ILE A 186 12.21 2.52 -3.01
N ARG A 187 11.16 2.15 -2.28
CA ARG A 187 11.02 0.87 -1.57
C ARG A 187 9.72 0.22 -2.04
N ILE A 188 9.77 -0.94 -2.68
CA ILE A 188 8.58 -1.57 -3.26
C ILE A 188 8.14 -2.75 -2.41
N PHE A 189 6.85 -2.86 -2.12
CA PHE A 189 6.23 -4.02 -1.48
C PHE A 189 5.22 -4.64 -2.45
N LEU A 190 5.57 -5.76 -3.05
CA LEU A 190 4.76 -6.48 -4.04
C LEU A 190 3.87 -7.52 -3.34
N ILE A 191 2.56 -7.44 -3.54
CA ILE A 191 1.58 -8.42 -3.05
C ILE A 191 1.20 -9.38 -4.16
N GLY A 192 1.56 -10.66 -3.97
CA GLY A 192 1.39 -11.67 -5.00
C GLY A 192 2.19 -11.36 -6.27
N CYS A 193 1.91 -12.11 -7.34
CA CYS A 193 2.33 -11.67 -8.67
C CYS A 193 1.11 -11.53 -9.57
N GLN A 194 0.85 -10.30 -10.01
CA GLN A 194 -0.42 -9.94 -10.63
C GLN A 194 -0.30 -9.47 -12.08
N ASP A 195 0.90 -9.18 -12.58
CA ASP A 195 1.15 -8.93 -14.00
C ASP A 195 2.59 -9.30 -14.42
N ALA A 196 2.93 -9.10 -15.70
CA ALA A 196 4.25 -9.42 -16.24
C ALA A 196 5.38 -8.44 -15.82
N SER A 197 5.04 -7.25 -15.31
CA SER A 197 6.02 -6.25 -14.90
C SER A 197 6.71 -6.61 -13.58
N HIS A 198 6.06 -7.45 -12.76
CA HIS A 198 6.63 -8.02 -11.54
C HIS A 198 7.98 -8.71 -11.80
N SER A 199 8.02 -9.68 -12.72
CA SER A 199 9.27 -10.38 -13.06
C SER A 199 10.29 -9.44 -13.69
N TRP A 200 9.84 -8.46 -14.48
CA TRP A 200 10.76 -7.48 -15.06
C TRP A 200 11.50 -6.66 -14.00
N LEU A 201 10.81 -6.21 -12.94
CA LEU A 201 11.43 -5.51 -11.81
C LEU A 201 12.49 -6.40 -11.12
N MET A 202 12.10 -7.63 -10.78
CA MET A 202 12.96 -8.59 -10.08
C MET A 202 14.19 -9.00 -10.92
N ASP A 203 14.03 -9.16 -12.23
CA ASP A 203 15.10 -9.66 -13.10
C ASP A 203 16.09 -8.56 -13.51
N ASN A 204 15.67 -7.29 -13.62
CA ASN A 204 16.48 -6.22 -14.21
C ASN A 204 17.11 -5.28 -13.18
N TYR A 205 16.59 -5.22 -11.95
CA TYR A 205 17.03 -4.26 -10.93
C TYR A 205 17.44 -4.96 -9.63
N PRO A 206 18.55 -5.72 -9.62
CA PRO A 206 18.98 -6.47 -8.44
C PRO A 206 19.35 -5.60 -7.24
N ASN A 207 19.61 -4.30 -7.44
CA ASN A 207 19.92 -3.36 -6.34
C ASN A 207 18.69 -2.62 -5.80
N LEU A 208 17.54 -2.69 -6.50
CA LEU A 208 16.32 -2.04 -6.07
C LEU A 208 15.77 -2.75 -4.83
N TYR A 209 15.35 -2.00 -3.82
CA TYR A 209 14.73 -2.56 -2.64
C TYR A 209 13.32 -3.06 -2.96
N ILE A 210 13.12 -4.36 -2.91
CA ILE A 210 11.83 -4.99 -3.16
C ILE A 210 11.54 -6.02 -2.08
N ILE A 211 10.40 -5.91 -1.42
CA ILE A 211 9.79 -7.00 -0.65
C ILE A 211 8.78 -7.68 -1.57
N GLU A 212 9.03 -8.94 -1.93
CA GLU A 212 8.09 -9.80 -2.64
C GLU A 212 7.36 -10.68 -1.62
N SER A 213 6.11 -10.35 -1.36
CA SER A 213 5.20 -11.18 -0.57
C SER A 213 4.38 -12.05 -1.51
N LYS A 214 4.93 -13.22 -1.87
CA LYS A 214 4.28 -14.12 -2.83
C LYS A 214 3.26 -15.04 -2.17
N THR A 215 3.47 -15.38 -0.91
CA THR A 215 2.56 -16.18 -0.09
C THR A 215 2.47 -15.66 1.34
N THR A 216 3.45 -14.90 1.83
CA THR A 216 3.47 -14.40 3.21
C THR A 216 2.23 -13.55 3.53
N TYR A 217 1.75 -12.74 2.58
CA TYR A 217 0.54 -11.92 2.72
C TYR A 217 -0.72 -12.70 3.11
N GLN A 218 -0.80 -13.99 2.76
CA GLN A 218 -1.90 -14.89 3.14
C GLN A 218 -2.00 -15.08 4.66
N GLY A 219 -1.01 -14.64 5.43
CA GLY A 219 -1.10 -14.56 6.89
C GLY A 219 -2.16 -13.58 7.40
N MET A 220 -2.71 -12.72 6.54
CA MET A 220 -3.92 -11.94 6.82
C MET A 220 -5.21 -12.74 6.65
N PHE A 221 -5.20 -13.88 5.95
CA PHE A 221 -6.44 -14.58 5.66
C PHE A 221 -7.02 -15.24 6.91
N GLY A 222 -8.23 -14.81 7.31
CA GLY A 222 -8.94 -15.40 8.45
C GLY A 222 -8.40 -14.98 9.82
N VAL A 223 -7.65 -13.88 9.91
CA VAL A 223 -7.19 -13.29 11.18
C VAL A 223 -8.34 -12.73 12.03
N GLY A 224 -9.49 -12.50 11.42
CA GLY A 224 -10.77 -12.17 12.07
C GLY A 224 -11.90 -12.91 11.38
N THR A 225 -12.82 -13.49 12.15
CA THR A 225 -14.01 -14.16 11.61
C THR A 225 -14.98 -13.14 10.99
N GLN A 226 -15.95 -13.62 10.21
CA GLN A 226 -17.03 -12.76 9.72
C GLN A 226 -17.79 -12.09 10.87
N GLU A 227 -18.12 -12.83 11.93
CA GLU A 227 -18.77 -12.28 13.12
C GLU A 227 -17.92 -11.20 13.79
N TRP A 228 -16.60 -11.41 13.86
CA TRP A 228 -15.68 -10.41 14.38
C TRP A 228 -15.69 -9.14 13.52
N ALA A 229 -15.59 -9.27 12.19
CA ALA A 229 -15.64 -8.12 11.29
C ALA A 229 -17.00 -7.39 11.36
N GLU A 230 -18.10 -8.15 11.41
CA GLU A 230 -19.45 -7.60 11.55
C GLU A 230 -19.59 -6.78 12.84
N THR A 231 -19.07 -7.29 13.94
CA THR A 231 -19.20 -6.67 15.27
C THR A 231 -18.27 -5.47 15.46
N ASN A 232 -17.05 -5.56 14.95
CA ASN A 232 -15.98 -4.63 15.32
C ASN A 232 -15.66 -3.60 14.23
N ILE A 233 -16.07 -3.85 12.98
CA ILE A 233 -15.70 -3.02 11.83
C ILE A 233 -16.93 -2.59 11.02
N ILE A 234 -17.93 -3.46 10.84
CA ILE A 234 -19.02 -3.19 9.88
C ILE A 234 -20.24 -2.54 10.55
N LYS A 235 -20.83 -3.19 11.57
CA LYS A 235 -22.10 -2.74 12.17
C LYS A 235 -21.84 -1.62 13.17
N ASP A 236 -22.51 -0.49 12.98
CA ASP A 236 -22.49 0.65 13.89
C ASP A 236 -21.09 1.30 14.06
N HIS A 237 -20.22 1.17 13.05
CA HIS A 237 -18.86 1.74 13.04
C HIS A 237 -18.66 2.82 11.97
N GLY A 238 -19.74 3.41 11.44
CA GLY A 238 -19.66 4.52 10.47
C GLY A 238 -19.54 4.11 8.99
N PRO A 239 -19.41 5.08 8.08
CA PRO A 239 -19.54 4.90 6.63
C PRO A 239 -18.46 4.01 6.01
N LEU A 240 -17.20 4.08 6.45
CA LEU A 240 -16.18 3.14 5.97
C LEU A 240 -16.46 1.71 6.43
N GLY A 241 -16.98 1.54 7.65
CA GLY A 241 -17.43 0.24 8.14
C GLY A 241 -18.57 -0.33 7.29
N ALA A 242 -19.53 0.51 6.90
CA ALA A 242 -20.69 0.11 6.10
C ALA A 242 -20.34 -0.42 4.70
N ILE A 243 -19.20 -0.02 4.13
CA ILE A 243 -18.72 -0.50 2.82
C ILE A 243 -17.72 -1.66 2.94
N TYR A 244 -17.24 -1.99 4.14
CA TYR A 244 -16.31 -3.09 4.35
C TYR A 244 -17.01 -4.43 4.04
N PRO A 245 -16.57 -5.19 3.02
CA PRO A 245 -17.27 -6.41 2.63
C PRO A 245 -17.05 -7.52 3.67
N PRO A 246 -18.08 -8.31 4.02
CA PRO A 246 -17.97 -9.35 5.05
C PRO A 246 -17.19 -10.61 4.58
N LYS A 247 -16.80 -10.64 3.31
CA LYS A 247 -16.04 -11.73 2.67
C LYS A 247 -15.30 -11.21 1.45
N ALA A 248 -14.22 -11.89 1.08
CA ALA A 248 -13.49 -11.71 -0.16
C ALA A 248 -13.33 -13.07 -0.88
N MET A 249 -12.57 -13.15 -1.97
CA MET A 249 -12.46 -14.40 -2.73
C MET A 249 -11.85 -15.55 -1.92
N ALA A 250 -10.87 -15.24 -1.06
CA ALA A 250 -10.18 -16.24 -0.24
C ALA A 250 -11.00 -16.73 0.97
N GLY A 251 -12.15 -16.12 1.29
CA GLY A 251 -13.03 -16.57 2.37
C GLY A 251 -13.86 -15.48 3.03
N SER A 252 -14.57 -15.86 4.09
CA SER A 252 -15.34 -14.92 4.93
C SER A 252 -14.50 -14.29 6.03
N GLY A 253 -14.90 -13.10 6.47
CA GLY A 253 -14.21 -12.34 7.51
C GLY A 253 -13.12 -11.44 6.94
N VAL A 254 -12.07 -11.24 7.74
CA VAL A 254 -10.93 -10.41 7.36
C VAL A 254 -10.01 -11.20 6.43
N ILE A 255 -9.89 -10.76 5.18
CA ILE A 255 -8.98 -11.32 4.18
C ILE A 255 -7.82 -10.35 3.96
N GLU A 256 -8.12 -9.13 3.52
CA GLU A 256 -7.15 -8.01 3.46
C GLU A 256 -5.74 -8.41 2.98
N GLY A 257 -5.65 -9.00 1.78
CA GLY A 257 -4.38 -9.52 1.27
C GLY A 257 -3.29 -8.45 1.15
N ASP A 258 -3.65 -7.18 1.01
CA ASP A 258 -2.71 -6.10 0.72
C ASP A 258 -2.30 -5.28 1.94
N SER A 259 -3.08 -5.40 3.01
CA SER A 259 -2.79 -4.76 4.31
C SER A 259 -1.37 -4.98 4.84
N PRO A 260 -0.67 -6.11 4.60
CA PRO A 260 0.71 -6.29 5.02
C PRO A 260 1.66 -5.18 4.54
N SER A 261 1.42 -4.61 3.35
CA SER A 261 2.29 -3.60 2.74
C SER A 261 2.42 -2.31 3.58
N PHE A 262 1.35 -1.90 4.27
CA PHE A 262 1.39 -0.74 5.17
C PHE A 262 1.43 -1.15 6.65
N LEU A 263 0.92 -2.32 7.03
CA LEU A 263 1.11 -2.86 8.39
C LEU A 263 2.61 -3.03 8.73
N TYR A 264 3.45 -3.32 7.73
CA TYR A 264 4.92 -3.31 7.84
C TYR A 264 5.47 -2.00 8.42
N LEU A 265 4.97 -0.86 7.95
CA LEU A 265 5.39 0.48 8.37
C LEU A 265 4.75 0.88 9.70
N LEU A 266 3.51 0.46 9.92
CA LEU A 266 2.82 0.69 11.19
C LEU A 266 3.54 -0.02 12.34
N SER A 267 4.00 -1.26 12.16
CA SER A 267 4.82 -1.92 13.18
C SER A 267 6.17 -1.22 13.39
N ALA A 268 6.75 -0.62 12.34
CA ALA A 268 7.96 0.19 12.47
C ALA A 268 7.71 1.47 13.29
N ASN A 269 6.59 2.19 13.06
CA ASN A 269 6.16 3.32 13.91
C ASN A 269 6.00 2.93 15.39
N ARG A 270 5.69 1.66 15.66
CA ARG A 270 5.56 1.10 17.01
C ARG A 270 6.89 0.59 17.58
N GLY A 271 8.01 0.75 16.85
CA GLY A 271 9.35 0.32 17.25
C GLY A 271 9.56 -1.20 17.19
N LEU A 272 8.74 -1.93 16.42
CA LEU A 272 8.84 -3.40 16.34
C LEU A 272 9.86 -3.87 15.29
N ASN A 273 10.09 -3.08 14.25
CA ASN A 273 11.05 -3.39 13.19
C ASN A 273 11.69 -2.12 12.60
N ASP A 274 12.84 -2.30 11.97
CA ASP A 274 13.43 -1.36 11.03
C ASP A 274 12.79 -1.57 9.63
N PRO A 275 12.19 -0.55 9.01
CA PRO A 275 11.59 -0.67 7.67
C PRO A 275 12.62 -0.82 6.55
N GLU A 276 13.92 -0.68 6.83
CA GLU A 276 15.03 -0.96 5.90
C GLU A 276 15.62 -2.37 6.10
N ASP A 277 15.13 -3.15 7.08
CA ASP A 277 15.52 -4.54 7.32
C ASP A 277 14.30 -5.49 7.38
N PRO A 278 13.80 -5.97 6.21
CA PRO A 278 12.70 -6.92 6.11
C PRO A 278 12.96 -8.30 6.74
N THR A 279 14.19 -8.57 7.19
CA THR A 279 14.52 -9.82 7.87
C THR A 279 14.04 -9.83 9.32
N GLN A 280 13.66 -8.66 9.85
CA GLN A 280 13.04 -8.52 11.17
C GLN A 280 11.55 -8.88 11.13
N GLU A 281 11.02 -9.27 12.29
CA GLU A 281 9.61 -9.57 12.42
C GLU A 281 8.79 -8.27 12.42
N SER A 282 7.71 -8.22 11.65
CA SER A 282 6.83 -7.06 11.55
C SER A 282 5.37 -7.49 11.47
N TRP A 283 4.44 -6.54 11.52
CA TRP A 283 3.03 -6.85 11.23
C TRP A 283 2.79 -7.13 9.74
N GLY A 284 3.70 -6.70 8.86
CA GLY A 284 3.68 -7.00 7.42
C GLY A 284 4.41 -8.29 7.03
N GLY A 285 4.93 -9.04 8.00
CA GLY A 285 5.61 -10.32 7.82
C GLY A 285 7.10 -10.29 8.14
N GLN A 286 7.77 -11.39 7.83
CA GLN A 286 9.22 -11.53 7.93
C GLN A 286 9.74 -12.20 6.66
N TYR A 287 10.77 -11.62 6.07
CA TYR A 287 11.29 -11.99 4.77
C TYR A 287 12.75 -12.43 4.87
N VAL A 288 13.28 -13.00 3.80
CA VAL A 288 14.70 -13.37 3.69
C VAL A 288 15.29 -12.72 2.45
N ARG A 289 16.56 -12.30 2.54
CA ARG A 289 17.27 -11.72 1.40
C ARG A 289 17.42 -12.75 0.27
N ASN A 290 17.17 -12.33 -0.96
CA ASN A 290 17.27 -13.16 -2.15
C ASN A 290 18.71 -13.15 -2.71
N GLY A 291 19.57 -14.01 -2.15
CA GLY A 291 20.97 -14.10 -2.57
C GLY A 291 21.70 -12.76 -2.37
N ASP A 292 22.38 -12.29 -3.41
CA ASP A 292 23.16 -11.04 -3.40
C ASP A 292 22.34 -9.82 -3.84
N THR A 293 21.03 -9.95 -4.04
CA THR A 293 20.16 -8.83 -4.43
C THR A 293 19.69 -8.02 -3.21
N ASN A 294 19.12 -6.85 -3.48
CA ASN A 294 18.34 -6.06 -2.54
C ASN A 294 16.86 -6.41 -2.55
N HIS A 295 16.53 -7.64 -2.98
CA HIS A 295 15.18 -8.18 -2.87
C HIS A 295 15.06 -9.06 -1.65
N PHE A 296 13.86 -9.08 -1.08
CA PHE A 296 13.47 -9.88 0.06
C PHE A 296 12.25 -10.69 -0.34
N ILE A 297 12.34 -11.99 -0.22
CA ILE A 297 11.29 -12.94 -0.62
C ILE A 297 10.70 -13.62 0.62
N ASP A 298 9.60 -14.34 0.44
CA ASP A 298 8.92 -15.09 1.51
C ASP A 298 9.91 -15.83 2.44
N GLY A 299 9.86 -15.50 3.73
CA GLY A 299 10.65 -16.14 4.78
C GLY A 299 9.85 -17.24 5.49
N PRO A 300 9.51 -17.07 6.79
CA PRO A 300 8.65 -18.02 7.51
C PRO A 300 7.21 -18.14 6.96
N GLY A 301 6.82 -17.31 5.99
CA GLY A 301 5.52 -17.37 5.34
C GLY A 301 4.37 -16.80 6.20
N PRO A 302 3.12 -17.23 5.97
CA PRO A 302 1.91 -16.68 6.59
C PRO A 302 1.91 -16.56 8.12
N ILE A 303 2.64 -17.45 8.82
CA ILE A 303 2.71 -17.42 10.28
C ILE A 303 3.43 -16.17 10.82
N SER A 304 4.32 -15.57 10.02
CA SER A 304 5.04 -14.35 10.39
C SER A 304 4.11 -13.14 10.55
N ILE A 305 2.96 -13.12 9.88
CA ILE A 305 1.91 -12.10 10.02
C ILE A 305 0.89 -12.55 11.07
N SER A 306 0.26 -13.72 10.87
CA SER A 306 -0.92 -14.15 11.66
C SER A 306 -0.66 -14.25 13.16
N LYS A 307 0.59 -14.46 13.60
CA LYS A 307 0.96 -14.41 15.02
C LYS A 307 0.67 -13.06 15.69
N TRP A 308 0.68 -11.97 14.92
CA TRP A 308 0.41 -10.61 15.39
C TRP A 308 -1.08 -10.25 15.40
N LYS A 309 -1.98 -11.15 14.97
CA LYS A 309 -3.40 -10.83 14.75
C LYS A 309 -4.08 -10.15 15.93
N ASN A 310 -3.79 -10.58 17.15
CA ASN A 310 -4.42 -9.99 18.32
C ASN A 310 -4.02 -8.51 18.49
N ALA A 311 -2.79 -8.14 18.13
CA ALA A 311 -2.31 -6.77 18.24
C ALA A 311 -2.94 -5.87 17.17
N PHE A 312 -2.81 -6.22 15.89
CA PHE A 312 -3.31 -5.37 14.82
C PHE A 312 -4.84 -5.40 14.68
N GLN A 313 -5.54 -6.45 15.13
CA GLN A 313 -7.01 -6.44 15.15
C GLN A 313 -7.58 -5.63 16.30
N LEU A 314 -6.93 -5.67 17.48
CA LEU A 314 -7.32 -4.79 18.58
C LEU A 314 -7.12 -3.31 18.20
N ASP A 315 -6.05 -3.01 17.47
CA ASP A 315 -5.77 -1.66 16.99
C ASP A 315 -6.78 -1.22 15.91
N PHE A 316 -7.11 -2.11 14.97
CA PHE A 316 -8.11 -1.83 13.93
C PHE A 316 -9.51 -1.59 14.50
N GLN A 317 -9.94 -2.40 15.47
CA GLN A 317 -11.20 -2.20 16.19
C GLN A 317 -11.27 -0.79 16.82
N LYS A 318 -10.22 -0.38 17.53
CA LYS A 318 -10.19 0.96 18.16
C LYS A 318 -10.28 2.08 17.13
N ARG A 319 -9.64 1.90 15.97
CA ARG A 319 -9.67 2.88 14.89
C ARG A 319 -11.01 2.92 14.16
N ALA A 320 -11.72 1.81 14.08
CA ALA A 320 -13.11 1.81 13.61
C ALA A 320 -14.00 2.64 14.57
N ASP A 321 -13.85 2.49 15.89
CA ASP A 321 -14.55 3.30 16.89
C ASP A 321 -14.25 4.81 16.77
N TRP A 322 -13.10 5.20 16.18
CA TRP A 322 -12.75 6.62 16.00
C TRP A 322 -13.65 7.34 14.99
N MET A 323 -14.35 6.60 14.12
CA MET A 323 -15.36 7.16 13.23
C MET A 323 -16.63 7.62 13.98
N LEU A 324 -16.80 7.20 15.23
CA LEU A 324 -17.97 7.53 16.03
C LEU A 324 -17.80 8.89 16.77
N PRO A 325 -18.90 9.66 16.92
CA PRO A 325 -18.90 10.98 17.56
C PRO A 325 -18.20 11.05 18.92
#